data_AF-D4DPT3-F1
#
_entry.id   AF-D4DPT3-F1
#
_cell.length_a   1.000
_cell.length_b   1.000
_cell.length_c   1.000
_cell.angle_alpha   90.00
_cell.angle_beta   90.00
_cell.angle_gamma   90.00
#
_symmetry.space_group_name_H-M   'P 1'
#
loop_
_entity.id
_entity.type
_entity.pdbx_description
1 polymer ?
#
loop_
_entity_poly.entity_id
_entity_poly.type
_entity_poly.pdbx_seq_one_letter_code
_entity_poly.pdbx_strand_id
1 'polypeptide(L)'
;MPATARYELERSRLHPIRALTSGVERLADKPFYAGGRWRGTTRCAWWDDYRDDKPVVIGHYWRSWQPSPAAVAAERLLLPPQPDVWHGARRNVFCVDFSIGASWRARKFPQKYRPEQFRLAALRWPEKVLVFENGECAATR
;
A
#
# COMPACT_ATOMS: atom_id res chain seq x y z
N MET A 1 -15.81 19.54 1.53
CA MET A 1 -15.60 19.99 0.14
C MET A 1 -16.18 18.97 -0.86
N PRO A 2 -17.51 18.90 -1.03
CA PRO A 2 -18.14 17.84 -1.84
C PRO A 2 -17.77 17.87 -3.33
N ALA A 3 -17.71 19.07 -3.94
CA ALA A 3 -17.39 19.21 -5.36
C ALA A 3 -15.96 18.75 -5.70
N THR A 4 -14.98 19.08 -4.86
CA THR A 4 -13.58 18.64 -5.02
C THR A 4 -13.45 17.12 -4.91
N ALA A 5 -14.14 16.49 -3.96
CA ALA A 5 -14.12 15.04 -3.78
C ALA A 5 -14.69 14.30 -5.01
N ARG A 6 -15.81 14.81 -5.57
CA ARG A 6 -16.41 14.24 -6.77
C ARG A 6 -15.51 14.41 -8.00
N TYR A 7 -14.90 15.58 -8.18
CA TYR A 7 -13.92 15.79 -9.25
C TYR A 7 -12.73 14.82 -9.12
N GLU A 8 -12.17 14.64 -7.92
CA GLU A 8 -11.09 13.68 -7.66
C GLU A 8 -11.50 12.24 -8.03
N LEU A 9 -12.71 11.84 -7.64
CA LEU A 9 -13.26 10.52 -7.93
C LEU A 9 -13.37 10.29 -9.44
N GLU A 10 -14.02 11.20 -10.16
CA GLU A 10 -14.19 11.08 -11.61
C GLU A 10 -12.85 11.09 -12.33
N ARG A 11 -11.90 11.93 -11.89
CA ARG A 11 -10.54 11.95 -12.44
C ARG A 11 -9.81 10.63 -12.22
N SER A 12 -10.01 9.97 -11.08
CA SER A 12 -9.43 8.63 -10.82
C SER A 12 -10.06 7.55 -11.70
N ARG A 13 -11.39 7.58 -11.87
CA ARG A 13 -12.17 6.52 -12.55
C ARG A 13 -12.20 6.65 -14.06
N LEU A 14 -12.42 7.85 -14.59
CA LEU A 14 -12.66 8.10 -16.01
C LEU A 14 -11.37 8.26 -16.83
N HIS A 15 -10.22 8.44 -16.17
CA HIS A 15 -8.93 8.52 -16.86
C HIS A 15 -8.28 7.12 -16.90
N PRO A 16 -8.29 6.40 -18.03
CA PRO A 16 -7.93 4.97 -18.08
C PRO A 16 -6.49 4.71 -17.66
N ILE A 17 -5.54 5.54 -18.09
CA ILE A 17 -4.12 5.41 -17.68
C ILE A 17 -3.96 5.59 -16.16
N ARG A 18 -4.72 6.51 -15.55
CA ARG A 18 -4.65 6.78 -14.12
C ARG A 18 -5.29 5.63 -13.34
N ALA A 19 -6.45 5.14 -13.79
CA ALA A 19 -7.07 3.97 -13.21
C ALA A 19 -6.13 2.75 -13.24
N LEU A 20 -5.46 2.53 -14.37
CA LEU A 20 -4.52 1.42 -14.54
C LEU A 20 -3.25 1.54 -13.69
N THR A 21 -2.66 2.73 -13.58
CA THR A 21 -1.34 2.93 -12.92
C THR A 21 -1.45 3.30 -11.44
N SER A 22 -2.53 3.95 -11.04
CA SER A 22 -2.72 4.48 -9.68
C SER A 22 -3.84 3.77 -8.91
N GLY A 23 -4.64 2.95 -9.58
CA GLY A 23 -5.83 2.34 -9.02
C GLY A 23 -7.03 3.29 -9.02
N VAL A 24 -8.21 2.68 -8.98
CA VAL A 24 -9.48 3.38 -8.84
C VAL A 24 -9.69 3.74 -7.36
N GLU A 25 -10.07 4.99 -7.11
CA GLU A 25 -10.44 5.49 -5.79
C GLU A 25 -11.97 5.43 -5.57
N ARG A 26 -12.40 5.50 -4.31
CA ARG A 26 -13.78 5.71 -3.86
C ARG A 26 -13.88 6.96 -3.01
N LEU A 27 -15.09 7.44 -2.78
CA LEU A 27 -15.34 8.50 -1.79
C LEU A 27 -14.92 8.00 -0.40
N ALA A 28 -14.23 8.86 0.34
CA ALA A 28 -13.92 8.61 1.73
C ALA A 28 -15.14 8.96 2.61
N ASP A 29 -15.38 8.19 3.68
CA ASP A 29 -16.49 8.44 4.60
C ASP A 29 -16.38 9.82 5.27
N LYS A 30 -15.14 10.25 5.53
CA LYS A 30 -14.79 11.57 6.04
C LYS A 30 -13.54 12.10 5.34
N PRO A 31 -13.45 13.40 5.03
CA PRO A 31 -12.22 13.99 4.52
C PRO A 31 -11.06 13.80 5.50
N PHE A 32 -9.87 13.53 4.98
CA PHE A 32 -8.67 13.34 5.78
C PHE A 32 -7.47 14.07 5.15
N TYR A 33 -6.47 14.43 5.96
CA TYR A 33 -5.29 15.12 5.47
C TYR A 33 -4.17 14.12 5.16
N ALA A 34 -3.74 14.05 3.90
CA ALA A 34 -2.65 13.19 3.45
C ALA A 34 -1.97 13.77 2.21
N GLY A 35 -0.66 13.52 2.07
CA GLY A 35 0.10 13.99 0.90
C GLY A 35 0.14 15.51 0.75
N GLY A 36 0.05 16.26 1.86
CA GLY A 36 0.10 17.73 1.85
C GLY A 36 -1.21 18.42 1.45
N ARG A 37 -2.34 17.70 1.40
CA ARG A 37 -3.65 18.29 1.13
C ARG A 37 -4.79 17.53 1.80
N TRP A 38 -5.97 18.17 1.87
CA TRP A 38 -7.22 17.49 2.21
C TRP A 38 -7.65 16.58 1.05
N ARG A 39 -8.02 15.34 1.39
CA ARG A 39 -8.46 14.29 0.46
C ARG A 39 -9.92 13.98 0.74
N GLY A 40 -10.75 13.95 -0.30
CA GLY A 40 -12.14 13.50 -0.24
C GLY A 40 -12.34 12.07 -0.75
N THR A 41 -11.26 11.46 -1.22
CA THR A 41 -11.22 10.14 -1.86
C THR A 41 -10.17 9.26 -1.18
N THR A 42 -10.40 7.95 -1.21
CA THR A 42 -9.50 6.93 -0.67
C THR A 42 -9.33 5.79 -1.67
N ARG A 43 -8.25 5.02 -1.53
CA ARG A 43 -8.00 3.84 -2.37
C ARG A 43 -9.00 2.73 -2.04
N CYS A 44 -9.32 1.92 -3.04
CA CYS A 44 -10.14 0.73 -2.88
C CYS A 44 -9.26 -0.52 -2.67
N ALA A 45 -9.64 -1.35 -1.70
CA ALA A 45 -9.09 -2.70 -1.52
C ALA A 45 -9.70 -3.65 -2.54
N TRP A 46 -9.49 -3.38 -3.84
CA TRP A 46 -10.13 -4.11 -4.94
C TRP A 46 -9.89 -5.63 -4.90
N TRP A 47 -8.81 -6.06 -4.24
CA TRP A 47 -8.50 -7.47 -4.03
C TRP A 47 -9.57 -8.19 -3.19
N ASP A 48 -10.33 -7.48 -2.37
CA ASP A 48 -11.46 -8.05 -1.62
C ASP A 48 -12.58 -8.56 -2.54
N ASP A 49 -12.65 -8.03 -3.77
CA ASP A 49 -13.58 -8.44 -4.83
C ASP A 49 -12.91 -9.30 -5.92
N TYR A 50 -11.60 -9.49 -5.85
CA TYR A 50 -10.89 -10.37 -6.78
C TYR A 50 -11.24 -11.83 -6.52
N ARG A 51 -11.68 -12.53 -7.57
CA ARG A 51 -12.17 -13.92 -7.48
C ARG A 51 -11.43 -14.89 -8.38
N ASP A 52 -10.51 -14.47 -9.23
CA ASP A 52 -9.74 -15.42 -10.04
C ASP A 52 -8.75 -16.20 -9.18
N ASP A 53 -8.26 -17.33 -9.70
CA ASP A 53 -7.23 -18.16 -9.05
C ASP A 53 -5.81 -17.62 -9.27
N LYS A 54 -5.59 -16.88 -10.37
CA LYS A 54 -4.29 -16.30 -10.72
C LYS A 54 -3.74 -15.39 -9.60
N PRO A 55 -2.52 -15.64 -9.10
CA PRO A 55 -1.89 -14.77 -8.11
C PRO A 55 -1.52 -13.41 -8.71
N VAL A 56 -1.72 -12.33 -7.95
CA VAL A 56 -1.40 -10.96 -8.34
C VAL A 56 -0.42 -10.34 -7.37
N VAL A 57 0.71 -9.86 -7.87
CA VAL A 57 1.67 -9.09 -7.08
C VAL A 57 1.47 -7.62 -7.39
N ILE A 58 1.33 -6.81 -6.36
CA ILE A 58 1.11 -5.37 -6.46
C ILE A 58 2.18 -4.58 -5.70
N GLY A 59 2.36 -3.33 -6.13
CA GLY A 59 3.11 -2.32 -5.39
C GLY A 59 2.31 -1.01 -5.31
N HIS A 60 2.97 0.09 -4.92
CA HIS A 60 2.40 1.43 -4.84
C HIS A 60 1.36 1.64 -3.71
N TYR A 61 1.27 0.73 -2.76
CA TYR A 61 0.41 0.83 -1.58
C TYR A 61 1.17 1.12 -0.28
N TRP A 62 2.50 1.21 -0.35
CA TRP A 62 3.37 1.74 0.71
C TRP A 62 3.09 1.10 2.08
N ARG A 63 3.38 -0.20 2.23
CA ARG A 63 3.29 -0.88 3.53
C ARG A 63 4.61 -0.77 4.28
N SER A 64 4.61 -0.99 5.59
CA SER A 64 5.84 -1.07 6.38
C SER A 64 6.15 -2.51 6.77
N TRP A 65 7.42 -2.90 6.75
CA TRP A 65 7.87 -4.22 7.23
C TRP A 65 7.78 -4.34 8.75
N GLN A 66 8.02 -3.24 9.47
CA GLN A 66 7.85 -3.13 10.92
C GLN A 66 6.89 -1.97 11.22
N PRO A 67 5.56 -2.22 11.13
CA PRO A 67 4.57 -1.18 11.33
C PRO A 67 4.70 -0.60 12.74
N SER A 68 4.86 0.72 12.81
CA SER A 68 4.88 1.44 14.08
C SER A 68 3.49 1.97 14.42
N PRO A 69 3.11 2.04 15.71
CA PRO A 69 1.97 2.83 16.19
C PRO A 69 2.04 4.34 15.86
N ALA A 70 3.18 4.82 15.34
CA ALA A 70 3.34 6.17 14.80
C ALA A 70 3.24 6.28 13.25
N ALA A 71 3.06 5.16 12.54
CA ALA A 71 2.81 5.16 11.08
C ALA A 71 1.59 6.02 10.72
N VAL A 72 1.65 6.71 9.57
CA VAL A 72 0.62 7.66 9.14
C VAL A 72 -0.70 6.90 8.93
N ALA A 73 -1.82 7.43 9.44
CA ALA A 73 -3.14 6.79 9.40
C ALA A 73 -3.58 6.30 8.00
N ALA A 74 -3.07 6.93 6.93
CA ALA A 74 -3.32 6.53 5.56
C ALA A 74 -2.75 5.14 5.19
N GLU A 75 -1.68 4.67 5.83
CA GLU A 75 -1.13 3.31 5.63
C GLU A 75 -1.97 2.23 6.33
N ARG A 76 -2.71 2.59 7.39
CA ARG A 76 -3.35 1.61 8.30
C ARG A 76 -4.70 1.09 7.88
N LEU A 77 -5.42 1.81 7.02
CA LEU A 77 -6.83 1.50 6.75
C LEU A 77 -7.03 0.56 5.56
N LEU A 78 -6.02 0.41 4.70
CA LEU A 78 -6.15 -0.36 3.47
C LEU A 78 -5.47 -1.73 3.56
N LEU A 79 -4.27 -1.78 4.13
CA LEU A 79 -3.51 -3.02 4.31
C LEU A 79 -3.52 -3.43 5.79
N PRO A 80 -3.58 -4.74 6.09
CA PRO A 80 -3.46 -5.24 7.45
C PRO A 80 -2.08 -4.90 8.03
N PRO A 81 -1.94 -4.87 9.37
CA PRO A 81 -0.67 -4.57 10.03
C PRO A 81 0.37 -5.67 9.80
N GLN A 82 -0.02 -6.92 9.55
CA GLN A 82 0.94 -7.97 9.23
C GLN A 82 1.55 -7.69 7.84
N PRO A 83 2.88 -7.64 7.70
CA PRO A 83 3.56 -7.25 6.46
C PRO A 83 3.74 -8.41 5.47
N ASP A 84 3.49 -9.65 5.90
CA ASP A 84 3.79 -10.89 5.19
C ASP A 84 2.54 -11.63 4.71
N VAL A 85 1.35 -11.08 4.96
CA VAL A 85 0.07 -11.74 4.61
C VAL A 85 -0.40 -11.46 3.19
N TRP A 86 -0.95 -12.48 2.54
CA TRP A 86 -1.69 -12.37 1.29
C TRP A 86 -3.11 -11.82 1.50
N HIS A 87 -3.59 -11.05 0.53
CA HIS A 87 -4.87 -10.34 0.54
C HIS A 87 -5.88 -10.95 -0.44
N GLY A 88 -7.11 -10.46 -0.33
CA GLY A 88 -8.23 -10.82 -1.19
C GLY A 88 -8.94 -12.10 -0.79
N ALA A 89 -10.09 -12.36 -1.40
CA ALA A 89 -10.98 -13.45 -0.99
C ALA A 89 -10.34 -14.84 -1.11
N ARG A 90 -9.35 -15.01 -1.99
CA ARG A 90 -8.60 -16.26 -2.18
C ARG A 90 -7.20 -16.25 -1.59
N ARG A 91 -6.82 -15.18 -0.85
CA ARG A 91 -5.46 -14.98 -0.33
C ARG A 91 -4.39 -15.15 -1.42
N ASN A 92 -4.61 -14.52 -2.56
CA ASN A 92 -3.76 -14.61 -3.75
C ASN A 92 -3.34 -13.25 -4.33
N VAL A 93 -3.57 -12.15 -3.59
CA VAL A 93 -3.00 -10.84 -3.94
C VAL A 93 -1.95 -10.43 -2.91
N PHE A 94 -0.72 -10.10 -3.33
CA PHE A 94 0.37 -9.74 -2.42
C PHE A 94 0.96 -8.37 -2.70
N CYS A 95 1.06 -7.51 -1.68
CA CYS A 95 1.74 -6.22 -1.78
C CYS A 95 3.22 -6.34 -1.39
N VAL A 96 4.12 -6.18 -2.36
CA VAL A 96 5.60 -6.26 -2.21
C VAL A 96 6.26 -4.89 -1.96
N ASP A 97 5.47 -3.82 -1.89
CA ASP A 97 5.96 -2.45 -1.71
C ASP A 97 6.09 -2.10 -0.22
N PHE A 98 7.30 -2.27 0.33
CA PHE A 98 7.64 -1.95 1.71
C PHE A 98 8.18 -0.52 1.90
N SER A 99 7.67 0.45 1.13
CA SER A 99 7.91 1.88 1.34
C SER A 99 9.39 2.29 1.34
N ILE A 100 10.27 1.62 0.58
CA ILE A 100 11.71 1.96 0.53
C ILE A 100 11.96 3.43 0.18
N GLY A 101 11.09 4.04 -0.63
CA GLY A 101 11.15 5.47 -0.97
C GLY A 101 11.02 6.40 0.24
N ALA A 102 10.49 5.92 1.37
CA ALA A 102 10.41 6.63 2.63
C ALA A 102 11.63 6.42 3.55
N SER A 103 12.62 5.60 3.15
CA SER A 103 13.84 5.31 3.94
C SER A 103 14.63 6.55 4.38
N TRP A 104 14.55 7.65 3.61
CA TRP A 104 15.17 8.92 3.98
C TRP A 104 14.66 9.46 5.33
N ARG A 105 13.43 9.11 5.73
CA ARG A 105 12.84 9.54 7.00
C ARG A 105 13.62 9.03 8.20
N ALA A 106 14.18 7.81 8.12
CA ALA A 106 15.03 7.26 9.17
C ALA A 106 16.33 8.07 9.31
N ARG A 107 16.86 8.63 8.22
CA ARG A 107 18.03 9.53 8.26
C ARG A 107 17.71 10.91 8.81
N LYS A 108 16.58 11.49 8.40
CA LYS A 108 16.19 12.86 8.82
C LYS A 108 15.61 12.91 10.24
N PHE A 109 14.91 11.85 10.66
CA PHE A 109 14.20 11.78 11.93
C PHE A 109 14.45 10.42 12.63
N PRO A 110 15.70 10.10 13.00
CA PRO A 110 16.08 8.81 13.59
C PRO A 110 15.37 8.51 14.93
N GLN A 111 14.93 9.54 15.65
CA GLN A 111 14.13 9.41 16.87
C GLN A 111 12.70 8.91 16.63
N LYS A 112 12.20 8.97 15.38
CA LYS A 112 10.82 8.62 15.03
C LYS A 112 10.72 7.38 14.14
N TYR A 113 11.69 7.16 13.26
CA TYR A 113 11.66 6.06 12.30
C TYR A 113 12.92 5.23 12.36
N ARG A 114 12.77 3.93 12.13
CA ARG A 114 13.89 2.99 12.03
C ARG A 114 14.08 2.53 10.57
N PRO A 115 15.33 2.30 10.10
CA PRO A 115 15.59 1.86 8.73
C PRO A 115 14.82 0.58 8.34
N GLU A 116 14.68 -0.37 9.27
CA GLU A 116 14.08 -1.69 9.04
C GLU A 116 12.58 -1.61 8.72
N GLN A 117 11.96 -0.45 8.93
CA GLN A 117 10.56 -0.19 8.58
C GLN A 117 10.34 -0.05 7.06
N PHE A 118 11.40 0.34 6.34
CA PHE A 118 11.36 0.68 4.92
C PHE A 118 12.35 -0.20 4.15
N ARG A 119 11.84 -1.21 3.45
CA ARG A 119 12.69 -2.23 2.81
C ARG A 119 12.46 -2.30 1.32
N LEU A 120 13.49 -2.66 0.57
CA LEU A 120 13.37 -3.04 -0.82
C LEU A 120 13.25 -4.57 -0.85
N ALA A 121 12.17 -5.08 -1.42
CA ALA A 121 11.92 -6.51 -1.48
C ALA A 121 11.60 -6.97 -2.90
N ALA A 122 11.98 -8.21 -3.19
CA ALA A 122 11.46 -9.00 -4.28
C ALA A 122 10.63 -10.16 -3.73
N LEU A 123 9.55 -10.53 -4.40
CA LEU A 123 8.83 -11.76 -4.12
C LEU A 123 9.37 -12.86 -5.04
N ARG A 124 10.03 -13.86 -4.47
CA ARG A 124 10.42 -15.06 -5.18
C ARG A 124 9.21 -15.98 -5.37
N TRP A 125 8.90 -16.28 -6.62
CA TRP A 125 7.75 -17.08 -7.04
C TRP A 125 8.24 -18.34 -7.78
N PRO A 126 7.67 -19.53 -7.55
CA PRO A 126 6.43 -19.82 -6.80
C PRO A 126 6.60 -20.07 -5.30
N GLU A 127 7.80 -19.91 -4.74
CA GLU A 127 8.11 -20.26 -3.34
C GLU A 127 7.44 -19.34 -2.32
N LYS A 128 6.92 -18.19 -2.76
CA LYS A 128 6.27 -17.17 -1.91
C LYS A 128 7.18 -16.66 -0.78
N VAL A 129 8.45 -16.44 -1.12
CA VAL A 129 9.49 -15.95 -0.21
C VAL A 129 9.84 -14.52 -0.56
N LEU A 130 9.81 -13.63 0.42
CA LEU A 130 10.39 -12.30 0.31
C LEU A 130 11.91 -12.40 0.39
N VAL A 131 12.59 -11.73 -0.52
CA VAL A 131 14.04 -11.52 -0.51
C VAL A 131 14.29 -10.02 -0.41
N PHE A 132 15.00 -9.58 0.62
CA PHE A 132 15.25 -8.17 0.89
C PHE A 132 16.61 -7.72 0.36
N GLU A 133 16.84 -6.40 0.33
CA GLU A 133 18.09 -5.80 -0.17
C GLU A 133 19.36 -6.28 0.54
N ASN A 134 19.24 -6.71 1.80
CA ASN A 134 20.35 -7.22 2.60
C ASN A 134 20.52 -8.75 2.52
N GLY A 135 19.77 -9.43 1.65
CA GLY A 135 19.81 -10.89 1.48
C GLY A 135 18.96 -11.68 2.49
N GLU A 136 18.35 -11.03 3.48
CA GLU A 136 17.40 -11.69 4.36
C GLU A 136 16.21 -12.25 3.57
N CYS A 137 15.71 -13.39 4.04
CA CYS A 137 14.54 -14.04 3.47
C CYS A 137 13.43 -14.19 4.52
N ALA A 138 12.19 -14.01 4.10
CA ALA A 138 11.01 -14.26 4.94
C ALA A 138 9.92 -14.97 4.15
N ALA A 139 9.31 -16.01 4.72
CA ALA A 139 8.14 -16.64 4.14
C ALA A 139 6.92 -15.72 4.26
N THR A 140 6.04 -15.73 3.25
CA THR A 140 4.73 -15.07 3.30
C THR A 140 3.64 -16.03 3.80
N ARG A 141 2.52 -15.49 4.29
CA ARG A 141 1.44 -16.23 4.98
C ARG A 141 0.07 -16.04 4.34
#